data_AF-A0A844LKJ5-F1
#
_entry.id   AF-A0A844LKJ5-F1
#
_cell.length_a   1.000
_cell.length_b   1.000
_cell.length_c   1.000
_cell.angle_alpha   90.00
_cell.angle_beta   90.00
_cell.angle_gamma   90.00
#
_symmetry.space_group_name_H-M   'P 1'
#
loop_
_entity.id
_entity.type
_entity.pdbx_description
1 polymer ?
#
loop_
_entity_poly.entity_id
_entity_poly.type
_entity_poly.pdbx_seq_one_letter_code
_entity_poly.pdbx_strand_id
1 'polypeptide(L)'
;MVKQIVLPIKDSNVLKMVQDTLLDSFRAGRRNYTIFQVGKATLLRVSDVMKLKKSDVFNPDGSIKSTAFIHDKKTGKANTLYLKPVQQDLLIYHDWLVQQNLNSEWLFPSTSRPERHITEKHFYK
;
A
#
# COMPACT_ATOMS: atom_id res chain seq x y z
N MET A 1 9.60 21.17 23.76
CA MET A 1 9.23 20.23 22.67
C MET A 1 7.71 20.16 22.63
N VAL A 2 7.07 20.51 21.51
CA VAL A 2 5.62 20.36 21.38
C VAL A 2 5.32 18.87 21.24
N LYS A 3 4.52 18.31 22.15
CA LYS A 3 4.14 16.90 22.09
C LYS A 3 3.13 16.77 20.94
N GLN A 4 3.54 16.12 19.85
CA GLN A 4 2.64 15.86 18.73
C GLN A 4 1.60 14.82 19.17
N ILE A 5 0.35 15.25 19.30
CA ILE A 5 -0.78 14.38 19.63
C ILE A 5 -1.31 13.81 18.32
N VAL A 6 -1.24 12.48 18.19
CA VAL A 6 -1.80 11.76 17.04
C VAL A 6 -3.17 11.26 17.43
N LEU A 7 -4.20 11.74 16.73
CA LEU A 7 -5.59 11.35 16.95
C LEU A 7 -6.07 10.42 15.82
N PRO A 8 -7.02 9.50 16.10
CA PRO A 8 -7.62 8.69 15.05
C PRO A 8 -8.42 9.56 14.07
N ILE A 9 -8.43 9.17 12.79
CA ILE A 9 -9.25 9.80 11.77
C ILE A 9 -10.70 9.34 11.97
N LYS A 10 -11.59 10.28 12.30
CA LYS A 10 -13.02 10.01 12.54
C LYS A 10 -13.94 10.67 11.51
N ASP A 11 -13.41 11.64 10.77
CA ASP A 11 -14.17 12.51 9.85
C ASP A 11 -13.84 12.15 8.40
N SER A 12 -14.87 12.01 7.56
CA SER A 12 -14.74 11.65 6.15
C SER A 12 -14.09 12.74 5.30
N ASN A 13 -14.27 14.01 5.64
CA ASN A 13 -13.57 15.13 4.99
C ASN A 13 -12.09 15.11 5.34
N VAL A 14 -11.75 14.81 6.61
CA VAL A 14 -10.35 14.64 7.02
C VAL A 14 -9.71 13.45 6.29
N LEU A 15 -10.44 12.34 6.18
CA LEU A 15 -9.98 11.19 5.40
C LEU A 15 -9.71 11.57 3.94
N LYS A 16 -10.63 12.32 3.31
CA LYS A 16 -10.48 12.77 1.93
C LYS A 16 -9.27 13.70 1.77
N MET A 17 -9.09 14.67 2.66
CA MET A 17 -7.92 15.55 2.65
C MET A 17 -6.61 14.77 2.78
N VAL A 18 -6.57 13.73 3.61
CA VAL A 18 -5.39 12.85 3.71
C VAL A 18 -5.14 12.10 2.40
N GLN A 19 -6.20 11.56 1.78
CA GLN A 19 -6.08 10.87 0.48
C GLN A 19 -5.56 11.81 -0.62
N ASP A 20 -6.12 13.02 -0.72
CA ASP A 20 -5.72 14.02 -1.72
C ASP A 20 -4.27 14.48 -1.48
N THR A 21 -3.91 14.74 -0.21
CA THR A 21 -2.53 15.13 0.16
C THR A 21 -1.53 14.03 -0.22
N LEU A 22 -1.85 12.77 0.05
CA LEU A 22 -1.00 11.65 -0.31
C LEU A 22 -0.80 11.54 -1.81
N LEU A 23 -1.84 11.83 -2.60
CA LEU A 23 -1.78 11.72 -4.06
C LEU A 23 -0.95 12.86 -4.68
N ASP A 24 -1.17 14.09 -4.22
CA ASP A 24 -0.71 15.31 -4.93
C ASP A 24 0.61 15.88 -4.40
N SER A 25 0.97 15.60 -3.14
CA SER A 25 2.08 16.32 -2.47
C SER A 25 3.45 15.64 -2.60
N PHE A 26 3.53 14.44 -3.18
CA PHE A 26 4.76 13.63 -3.16
C PHE A 26 5.15 13.10 -4.54
N ARG A 27 6.45 13.07 -4.84
CA ARG A 27 7.00 12.41 -6.06
C ARG A 27 6.63 10.92 -6.15
N ALA A 28 6.33 10.29 -5.01
CA ALA A 28 5.82 8.93 -4.91
C ALA A 28 4.36 8.88 -4.39
N GLY A 29 3.58 9.94 -4.64
CA GLY A 29 2.25 10.12 -4.07
C GLY A 29 1.29 8.99 -4.41
N ARG A 30 1.30 8.55 -5.68
CA ARG A 30 0.53 7.37 -6.12
C ARG A 30 0.80 6.14 -5.27
N ARG A 31 2.07 5.81 -5.00
CA ARG A 31 2.46 4.66 -4.16
C ARG A 31 1.95 4.84 -2.73
N ASN A 32 2.15 6.02 -2.14
CA ASN A 32 1.78 6.27 -0.74
C ASN A 32 0.25 6.23 -0.55
N TYR A 33 -0.50 6.79 -1.50
CA TYR A 33 -1.95 6.69 -1.58
C TYR A 33 -2.40 5.22 -1.65
N THR A 34 -1.81 4.42 -2.55
CA THR A 34 -2.20 3.00 -2.67
C THR A 34 -1.85 2.19 -1.42
N ILE A 35 -0.72 2.45 -0.76
CA ILE A 35 -0.39 1.83 0.54
C ILE A 35 -1.47 2.15 1.58
N PHE A 36 -1.91 3.41 1.64
CA PHE A 36 -2.95 3.85 2.56
C PHE A 36 -4.29 3.16 2.28
N GLN A 37 -4.70 3.10 1.01
CA GLN A 37 -5.94 2.44 0.59
C GLN A 37 -5.92 0.94 0.90
N VAL A 38 -4.81 0.25 0.58
CA VAL A 38 -4.65 -1.17 0.90
C VAL A 38 -4.67 -1.38 2.40
N GLY A 39 -3.95 -0.58 3.19
CA GLY A 39 -3.98 -0.67 4.66
C GLY A 39 -5.38 -0.48 5.23
N LYS A 40 -6.14 0.48 4.70
CA LYS A 40 -7.53 0.75 5.09
C LYS A 40 -8.46 -0.42 4.76
N ALA A 41 -8.36 -1.00 3.57
CA ALA A 41 -9.24 -2.09 3.14
C ALA A 41 -8.89 -3.44 3.77
N THR A 42 -7.60 -3.68 4.02
CA THR A 42 -7.10 -4.96 4.52
C THR A 42 -6.94 -5.00 6.03
N LEU A 43 -7.05 -3.85 6.71
CA LEU A 43 -6.83 -3.66 8.15
C LEU A 43 -5.44 -4.12 8.61
N LEU A 44 -4.48 -4.21 7.69
CA LEU A 44 -3.11 -4.56 7.99
C LEU A 44 -2.34 -3.38 8.55
N ARG A 45 -1.34 -3.68 9.38
CA ARG A 45 -0.36 -2.67 9.76
C ARG A 45 0.42 -2.25 8.53
N VAL A 46 0.76 -0.96 8.46
CA VAL A 46 1.48 -0.40 7.32
C VAL A 46 2.79 -1.15 7.02
N SER A 47 3.50 -1.60 8.05
CA SER A 47 4.73 -2.39 7.93
C SER A 47 4.55 -3.73 7.23
N ASP A 48 3.34 -4.32 7.35
CA ASP A 48 2.98 -5.58 6.72
C ASP A 48 2.51 -5.34 5.29
N VAL A 49 1.74 -4.27 5.05
CA VAL A 49 1.33 -3.83 3.71
C VAL A 49 2.55 -3.58 2.82
N MET A 50 3.58 -2.91 3.34
CA MET A 50 4.82 -2.64 2.59
C MET A 50 5.54 -3.89 2.12
N LYS A 51 5.37 -5.03 2.80
CA LYS A 51 6.03 -6.30 2.50
C LYS A 51 5.17 -7.23 1.65
N LEU A 52 4.03 -6.77 1.13
CA LEU A 52 3.25 -7.56 0.19
C LEU A 52 4.03 -7.75 -1.12
N LYS A 53 3.94 -8.96 -1.68
CA LYS A 53 4.46 -9.27 -3.01
C LYS A 53 3.36 -9.11 -4.06
N LYS A 54 3.76 -8.91 -5.31
CA LYS A 54 2.81 -8.90 -6.44
C LYS A 54 2.07 -10.24 -6.53
N SER A 55 2.75 -11.36 -6.29
CA SER A 55 2.14 -12.70 -6.27
C SER A 55 1.06 -12.87 -5.20
N ASP A 56 1.06 -12.05 -4.15
CA ASP A 56 0.04 -12.12 -3.10
C ASP A 56 -1.27 -11.49 -3.56
N VAL A 57 -1.21 -10.52 -4.48
CA VAL A 57 -2.34 -9.68 -4.91
C VAL A 57 -2.80 -9.99 -6.33
N PHE A 58 -1.86 -10.26 -7.24
CA PHE A 58 -2.11 -10.53 -8.65
C PHE A 58 -2.02 -12.03 -8.93
N ASN A 59 -2.88 -12.48 -9.83
CA ASN A 59 -2.80 -13.78 -10.47
C ASN A 59 -1.76 -13.74 -11.61
N PRO A 60 -1.25 -14.91 -12.05
CA PRO A 60 -0.29 -14.97 -13.17
C PRO A 60 -0.82 -14.39 -14.49
N ASP A 61 -2.14 -14.35 -14.68
CA ASP A 61 -2.81 -13.74 -15.84
C ASP A 61 -2.93 -12.21 -15.75
N GLY A 62 -2.43 -11.60 -14.66
CA GLY A 62 -2.51 -10.15 -14.41
C GLY A 62 -3.81 -9.70 -13.74
N SER A 63 -4.78 -10.58 -13.52
CA SER A 63 -6.00 -10.24 -12.78
C SER A 63 -5.73 -10.08 -11.28
N ILE A 64 -6.52 -9.27 -10.58
CA ILE A 64 -6.38 -9.10 -9.13
C ILE A 64 -7.21 -10.16 -8.41
N LYS A 65 -6.59 -10.82 -7.43
CA LYS A 65 -7.25 -11.78 -6.55
C LYS A 65 -8.35 -11.08 -5.75
N SER A 66 -9.53 -11.70 -5.67
CA SER A 66 -10.62 -11.20 -4.81
C SER A 66 -10.24 -11.26 -3.33
N THR A 67 -9.48 -12.29 -2.95
CA THR A 67 -8.93 -12.49 -1.61
C THR A 67 -7.46 -12.91 -1.67
N ALA A 68 -6.64 -12.40 -0.75
CA ALA A 68 -5.25 -12.81 -0.59
C ALA A 68 -5.03 -13.44 0.78
N PHE A 69 -4.30 -14.55 0.84
CA PHE A 69 -3.95 -15.21 2.10
C PHE A 69 -2.53 -14.84 2.48
N ILE A 70 -2.37 -14.10 3.59
CA ILE A 70 -1.06 -13.74 4.12
C ILE A 70 -0.88 -14.29 5.53
N HIS A 71 0.34 -14.57 5.94
CA HIS A 71 0.63 -14.98 7.32
C HIS A 71 1.09 -13.75 8.12
N ASP A 72 0.36 -13.42 9.18
CA ASP A 72 0.76 -12.34 10.10
C ASP A 72 2.06 -12.74 10.80
N LYS A 73 3.12 -11.96 10.63
CA LYS A 73 4.45 -12.28 11.15
C LYS A 73 4.50 -12.32 12.68
N LYS A 74 3.64 -11.56 13.37
CA LYS A 74 3.63 -11.46 14.84
C LYS A 74 2.92 -12.65 15.48
N THR A 75 1.86 -13.15 14.85
CA THR A 75 1.00 -14.20 15.43
C THR A 75 1.10 -15.55 14.72
N GLY A 76 1.71 -15.59 13.52
CA GLY A 76 1.78 -16.77 12.66
C GLY A 76 0.44 -17.16 12.02
N LYS A 77 -0.64 -16.44 12.30
CA LYS A 77 -1.99 -16.75 11.82
C LYS A 77 -2.17 -16.32 10.37
N ALA A 78 -2.84 -17.15 9.59
CA ALA A 78 -3.32 -16.77 8.27
C ALA A 78 -4.38 -15.66 8.39
N ASN A 79 -4.25 -14.63 7.57
CA ASN A 79 -5.18 -13.51 7.48
C ASN A 79 -5.67 -13.43 6.03
N THR A 80 -6.99 -13.35 5.86
CA THR A 80 -7.62 -13.26 4.55
C THR A 80 -7.88 -11.80 4.23
N LEU A 81 -7.16 -11.26 3.26
CA LEU A 81 -7.29 -9.88 2.83
C LEU A 81 -8.42 -9.76 1.82
N TYR A 82 -9.37 -8.88 2.07
CA TYR A 82 -10.43 -8.58 1.13
C TYR A 82 -9.98 -7.44 0.19
N LEU A 83 -9.62 -7.80 -1.04
CA LEU A 83 -9.01 -6.86 -2.00
C LEU A 83 -10.02 -6.19 -2.93
N LYS A 84 -11.26 -6.72 -3.00
CA LYS A 84 -12.32 -6.18 -3.87
C LYS A 84 -12.50 -4.65 -3.76
N PRO A 85 -12.47 -4.02 -2.57
CA PRO A 85 -12.66 -2.57 -2.45
C PRO A 85 -11.51 -1.74 -3.03
N VAL A 86 -10.33 -2.33 -3.21
CA VAL A 86 -9.10 -1.64 -3.66
C VAL A 86 -8.61 -2.12 -5.03
N GLN A 87 -9.38 -2.95 -5.73
CA GLN A 87 -9.01 -3.46 -7.05
C GLN A 87 -8.68 -2.33 -8.03
N GLN A 88 -9.54 -1.31 -8.10
CA GLN A 88 -9.33 -0.18 -9.01
C GLN A 88 -8.05 0.59 -8.65
N ASP A 89 -7.82 0.87 -7.37
CA ASP A 89 -6.62 1.57 -6.89
C ASP A 89 -5.34 0.77 -7.21
N LEU A 90 -5.41 -0.56 -7.12
CA LEU A 90 -4.31 -1.48 -7.43
C LEU A 90 -4.02 -1.57 -8.94
N LEU A 91 -5.05 -1.56 -9.80
CA LEU A 91 -4.87 -1.52 -11.26
C LEU A 91 -4.19 -0.20 -11.69
N ILE A 92 -4.71 0.93 -11.21
CA ILE A 92 -4.13 2.25 -11.50
C ILE A 92 -2.67 2.31 -11.02
N TYR A 93 -2.39 1.74 -9.86
CA TYR A 93 -1.03 1.68 -9.34
C TYR A 93 -0.11 0.76 -10.16
N HIS A 94 -0.61 -0.37 -10.63
CA HIS A 94 0.13 -1.27 -11.51
C HIS A 94 0.54 -0.56 -12.81
N ASP A 95 -0.38 0.16 -13.45
CA ASP A 95 -0.08 0.93 -14.67
C ASP A 95 0.96 2.01 -14.41
N TRP A 96 0.86 2.69 -13.26
CA TRP A 96 1.87 3.66 -12.83
C TRP A 96 3.26 3.00 -12.65
N LEU A 97 3.35 1.81 -12.05
CA LEU A 97 4.63 1.08 -11.92
C LEU A 97 5.25 0.77 -13.29
N VAL A 98 4.44 0.36 -14.26
CA VAL A 98 4.89 0.08 -15.63
C VAL A 98 5.41 1.36 -16.29
N GLN A 99 4.69 2.48 -16.19
CA GLN A 99 5.13 3.77 -16.72
C GLN A 99 6.44 4.26 -16.11
N GLN A 100 6.69 3.96 -14.83
CA GLN A 100 7.94 4.29 -14.14
C GLN A 100 9.06 3.27 -14.38
N ASN A 101 8.82 2.23 -15.19
CA ASN A 101 9.75 1.13 -15.44
C ASN A 101 10.23 0.42 -14.16
N LEU A 102 9.33 0.28 -13.17
CA LEU A 102 9.60 -0.33 -11.87
C LEU A 102 9.22 -1.82 -11.86
N ASN A 103 10.16 -2.65 -12.31
CA ASN A 103 10.03 -4.10 -12.28
C ASN A 103 10.53 -4.66 -10.94
N SER A 104 9.61 -5.22 -10.15
CA SER A 104 9.88 -5.79 -8.82
C SER A 104 8.93 -6.93 -8.50
N GLU A 105 9.39 -7.87 -7.69
CA GLU A 105 8.55 -8.87 -7.02
C GLU A 105 7.67 -8.23 -5.94
N TRP A 106 8.13 -7.15 -5.31
CA TRP A 106 7.39 -6.44 -4.27
C TRP A 106 6.24 -5.67 -4.89
N LEU A 107 5.09 -5.67 -4.19
CA LEU A 107 3.95 -4.84 -4.56
C LEU A 107 4.33 -3.35 -4.45
N PHE A 108 5.02 -2.99 -3.36
CA PHE A 108 5.46 -1.61 -3.10
C PHE A 108 6.99 -1.50 -3.10
N PRO A 109 7.64 -1.46 -4.27
CA PRO A 109 9.08 -1.36 -4.35
C PRO A 109 9.62 0.01 -3.92
N SER A 110 10.89 0.01 -3.51
CA SER A 110 11.65 1.25 -3.41
C SER A 110 11.92 1.82 -4.81
N THR A 111 11.68 3.12 -4.98
CA THR A 111 11.88 3.83 -6.26
C THR A 111 13.36 3.87 -6.67
N SER A 112 14.29 3.85 -5.71
CA SER A 112 15.73 3.82 -5.97
C SER A 112 16.32 2.42 -6.06
N ARG A 113 15.62 1.42 -5.51
CA ARG A 113 16.10 0.05 -5.31
C ARG A 113 14.95 -0.94 -5.50
N PRO A 114 14.51 -1.18 -6.75
CA PRO A 114 13.32 -1.97 -7.04
C PRO A 114 13.40 -3.41 -6.52
N GLU A 115 14.59 -3.94 -6.27
CA GLU A 115 14.82 -5.27 -5.69
C GLU A 115 14.36 -5.38 -4.22
N ARG A 116 14.03 -4.26 -3.56
CA ARG A 116 13.56 -4.20 -2.18
C ARG A 116 12.21 -3.52 -2.07
N HIS A 117 11.43 -3.92 -1.07
CA HIS A 117 10.25 -3.15 -0.67
C HIS A 117 10.64 -1.78 -0.10
N ILE A 118 9.68 -0.84 -0.11
CA ILE A 118 9.85 0.45 0.55
C ILE A 118 10.14 0.26 2.06
N THR A 119 11.07 1.05 2.58
CA THR A 119 11.39 1.04 4.02
C THR A 119 10.58 2.11 4.75
N GLU A 120 10.24 1.87 6.03
CA GLU A 120 9.49 2.82 6.86
C GLU A 120 10.12 4.22 6.87
N LYS A 121 11.46 4.29 6.96
CA LYS A 121 12.22 5.55 6.95
C LYS A 121 12.01 6.38 5.66
N HIS A 122 11.68 5.74 4.55
CA HIS A 122 11.40 6.39 3.26
C HIS A 122 9.92 6.57 2.97
N PHE A 123 9.04 6.02 3.80
CA PHE A 123 7.60 6.22 3.69
C PHE A 123 7.14 7.49 4.40
N TYR A 124 7.73 7.80 5.55
CA TYR A 124 7.41 8.98 6.36
C TYR A 124 8.18 10.25 5.95
N LYS A 125 8.92 10.22 4.83
CA LYS A 125 9.68 11.35 4.27
C LYS A 125 9.12 11.73 2.93
#